data_AF-A0A430HRV6-F1
#
_entry.id   AF-A0A430HRV6-F1
#
_cell.length_a   1.000
_cell.length_b   1.000
_cell.length_c   1.000
_cell.angle_alpha   90.00
_cell.angle_beta   90.00
_cell.angle_gamma   90.00
#
_symmetry.space_group_name_H-M   'P 1'
#
loop_
_entity.id
_entity.type
_entity.pdbx_description
1 polymer ?
#
loop_
_entity_poly.entity_id
_entity_poly.type
_entity_poly.pdbx_seq_one_letter_code
_entity_poly.pdbx_strand_id
1 'polypeptide(L)'
;MSGANPRVDALLAQASRWREECALLRAIALASGLTEDIKWGQPCYVHEGRNIVLIHGFKDYCAMLFFKGALLTDPEGMLVMQTGNVQSARQARFTGAAQIARRRAALTACIAEAIEVERKGLTVARRETGDFAVPEEFQAALARLPALRSAFDALTPGRQRAYLLHFAGAKQSATRAARVENCIPPILDGLGLKDR
;
A
#
# COMPACT_ATOMS: atom_id res chain seq x y z
N MET A 1 -30.63 -11.44 3.50
CA MET A 1 -29.95 -11.65 2.21
C MET A 1 -29.48 -10.28 1.71
N SER A 2 -28.21 -9.90 1.94
CA SER A 2 -27.68 -8.69 1.32
C SER A 2 -27.43 -8.99 -0.15
N GLY A 3 -28.27 -8.43 -1.02
CA GLY A 3 -28.11 -8.55 -2.47
C GLY A 3 -26.76 -7.97 -2.92
N ALA A 4 -26.14 -8.64 -3.89
CA ALA A 4 -24.97 -8.17 -4.60
C ALA A 4 -25.14 -6.70 -5.04
N ASN A 5 -24.12 -5.87 -4.84
CA ASN A 5 -24.15 -4.45 -5.20
C ASN A 5 -24.09 -4.30 -6.74
N PRO A 6 -25.13 -3.76 -7.40
CA PRO A 6 -25.17 -3.65 -8.85
C PRO A 6 -24.04 -2.81 -9.45
N ARG A 7 -23.50 -1.87 -8.67
CA ARG A 7 -22.35 -1.06 -9.09
C ARG A 7 -21.07 -1.89 -9.14
N VAL A 8 -20.90 -2.84 -8.23
CA VAL A 8 -19.78 -3.78 -8.25
C VAL A 8 -19.95 -4.77 -9.41
N ASP A 9 -21.18 -5.21 -9.69
CA ASP A 9 -21.47 -6.03 -10.87
C ASP A 9 -21.04 -5.33 -12.16
N ALA A 10 -21.45 -4.07 -12.34
CA ALA A 10 -21.09 -3.27 -13.51
C ALA A 10 -19.57 -3.08 -13.64
N LEU A 11 -18.87 -2.88 -12.52
CA LEU A 11 -17.42 -2.70 -12.50
C LEU A 11 -16.68 -3.98 -12.88
N LEU A 12 -17.07 -5.12 -12.30
CA LEU A 12 -16.46 -6.42 -12.64
C LEU A 12 -16.81 -6.86 -14.07
N ALA A 13 -18.00 -6.50 -14.56
CA ALA A 13 -18.38 -6.73 -15.95
C ALA A 13 -17.52 -5.91 -16.93
N GLN A 14 -16.96 -4.77 -16.56
CA GLN A 14 -16.07 -4.01 -17.46
C GLN A 14 -14.64 -4.57 -17.52
N ALA A 15 -14.28 -5.49 -16.62
CA ALA A 15 -12.93 -6.06 -16.59
C ALA A 15 -12.67 -6.93 -17.83
N SER A 16 -11.62 -6.60 -18.59
CA SER A 16 -11.18 -7.37 -19.76
C SER A 16 -10.35 -8.61 -19.39
N ARG A 17 -9.86 -8.70 -18.15
CA ARG A 17 -9.10 -9.83 -17.59
C ARG A 17 -9.58 -10.15 -16.17
N TRP A 18 -9.28 -11.35 -15.69
CA TRP A 18 -9.50 -11.81 -14.31
C TRP A 18 -10.97 -11.85 -13.84
N ARG A 19 -11.94 -11.91 -14.76
CA ARG A 19 -13.37 -11.84 -14.41
C ARG A 19 -13.78 -12.99 -13.48
N GLU A 20 -13.38 -14.22 -13.82
CA GLU A 20 -13.67 -15.41 -13.03
C GLU A 20 -12.98 -15.35 -11.66
N GLU A 21 -11.71 -14.97 -11.63
CA GLU A 21 -10.92 -14.84 -10.42
C GLU A 21 -11.50 -13.78 -9.47
N CYS A 22 -11.84 -12.60 -9.99
CA CYS A 22 -12.47 -11.54 -9.21
C CYS A 22 -13.84 -11.97 -8.68
N ALA A 23 -14.62 -12.74 -9.45
CA ALA A 23 -15.89 -13.29 -8.99
C ALA A 23 -15.70 -14.31 -7.85
N LEU A 24 -14.68 -15.16 -7.93
CA LEU A 24 -14.36 -16.11 -6.85
C LEU A 24 -13.90 -15.40 -5.57
N LEU A 25 -13.00 -14.41 -5.70
CA LEU A 25 -12.53 -13.60 -4.57
C LEU A 25 -13.69 -12.82 -3.92
N ARG A 26 -14.60 -12.27 -4.74
CA ARG A 26 -15.83 -11.62 -4.28
C ARG A 26 -16.72 -12.58 -3.50
N ALA A 27 -16.95 -13.78 -4.02
CA ALA A 27 -17.77 -14.79 -3.35
C ALA A 27 -17.18 -15.19 -1.99
N ILE A 28 -15.85 -15.27 -1.88
CA ILE A 28 -15.16 -15.52 -0.61
C ILE A 28 -15.41 -14.36 0.36
N ALA A 29 -15.20 -13.11 -0.07
CA ALA A 29 -15.40 -11.92 0.76
C ALA A 29 -16.83 -11.79 1.30
N LEU A 30 -17.84 -12.00 0.44
CA LEU A 30 -19.25 -11.96 0.82
C LEU A 30 -19.62 -13.10 1.78
N ALA A 31 -19.12 -14.32 1.52
CA ALA A 31 -19.32 -15.45 2.42
C ALA A 31 -18.68 -15.25 3.81
N SER A 32 -17.66 -14.39 3.91
CA SER A 32 -17.05 -13.97 5.17
C SER A 32 -17.82 -12.85 5.90
N GLY A 33 -19.02 -12.49 5.44
CA GLY A 33 -19.87 -11.49 6.09
C GLY A 33 -19.47 -10.04 5.79
N LEU A 34 -18.62 -9.82 4.78
CA LEU A 34 -18.29 -8.47 4.33
C LEU A 34 -19.40 -7.90 3.45
N THR A 35 -19.59 -6.59 3.54
CA THR A 35 -20.47 -5.81 2.65
C THR A 35 -19.65 -5.16 1.54
N GLU A 36 -20.31 -4.77 0.44
CA GLU A 36 -19.63 -4.23 -0.74
C GLU A 36 -19.73 -2.71 -0.83
N ASP A 37 -18.63 -2.09 -1.23
CA ASP A 37 -18.51 -0.67 -1.56
C ASP A 37 -17.57 -0.50 -2.77
N ILE A 38 -17.47 0.70 -3.30
CA ILE A 38 -16.52 1.05 -4.35
C ILE A 38 -15.63 2.18 -3.85
N LYS A 39 -14.33 1.88 -3.69
CA LYS A 39 -13.33 2.87 -3.28
C LYS A 39 -12.19 2.90 -4.28
N TRP A 40 -11.76 4.10 -4.65
CA TRP A 40 -10.71 4.32 -5.64
C TRP A 40 -10.94 3.56 -6.98
N GLY A 41 -12.21 3.44 -7.37
CA GLY A 41 -12.61 2.73 -8.60
C GLY A 41 -12.48 1.21 -8.55
N GLN A 42 -12.32 0.61 -7.36
CA GLN A 42 -12.18 -0.84 -7.19
C GLN A 42 -13.24 -1.38 -6.21
N PRO A 43 -13.68 -2.65 -6.37
CA PRO A 43 -14.50 -3.33 -5.38
C PRO A 43 -13.80 -3.37 -4.02
N CYS A 44 -14.42 -2.77 -3.01
CA CYS A 44 -13.95 -2.73 -1.64
C CYS A 44 -14.94 -3.48 -0.75
N TYR A 45 -14.42 -4.29 0.17
CA TYR A 45 -15.24 -5.09 1.06
C TYR A 45 -15.02 -4.65 2.50
N VAL A 46 -16.13 -4.39 3.16
CA VAL A 46 -16.22 -3.56 4.37
C VAL A 46 -16.93 -4.35 5.47
N HIS A 47 -16.43 -4.26 6.70
CA HIS A 47 -17.11 -4.76 7.90
C HIS A 47 -17.35 -3.60 8.85
N GLU A 48 -18.61 -3.33 9.21
CA GLU A 48 -18.99 -2.23 10.12
C GLU A 48 -18.37 -0.86 9.73
N GLY A 49 -18.37 -0.55 8.42
CA GLY A 49 -17.80 0.69 7.87
C GLY A 49 -16.27 0.73 7.77
N ARG A 50 -15.57 -0.32 8.22
CA ARG A 50 -14.10 -0.44 8.15
C ARG A 50 -13.66 -1.27 6.95
N ASN A 51 -12.67 -0.77 6.22
CA ASN A 51 -12.17 -1.46 5.03
C ASN A 51 -11.37 -2.71 5.42
N ILE A 52 -11.77 -3.86 4.89
CA ILE A 52 -11.10 -5.15 5.18
C ILE A 52 -10.23 -5.58 4.01
N VAL A 53 -10.85 -5.73 2.83
CA VAL A 53 -10.13 -6.09 1.61
C VAL A 53 -10.57 -5.27 0.40
N LEU A 54 -9.69 -5.20 -0.59
CA LEU A 54 -9.97 -4.62 -1.91
C LEU A 54 -9.55 -5.64 -2.97
N ILE A 55 -10.39 -5.84 -3.99
CA ILE A 55 -10.08 -6.73 -5.11
C ILE A 55 -9.66 -5.88 -6.31
N HIS A 56 -8.54 -6.23 -6.94
CA HIS A 56 -8.00 -5.46 -8.06
C HIS A 56 -7.34 -6.38 -9.09
N GLY A 57 -7.67 -6.19 -10.37
CA GLY A 57 -6.97 -6.80 -11.50
C GLY A 57 -5.77 -5.95 -11.95
N PHE A 58 -4.61 -6.58 -12.09
CA PHE A 58 -3.38 -5.99 -12.65
C PHE A 58 -3.08 -6.58 -14.03
N LYS A 59 -1.99 -6.12 -14.67
CA LYS A 59 -1.57 -6.63 -15.98
C LYS A 59 -1.36 -8.15 -15.97
N ASP A 60 -0.66 -8.66 -14.96
CA ASP A 60 -0.15 -10.04 -14.92
C ASP A 60 -0.76 -10.91 -13.80
N TYR A 61 -1.59 -10.34 -12.92
CA TYR A 61 -2.26 -11.06 -11.84
C TYR A 61 -3.53 -10.31 -11.38
N CYS A 62 -4.40 -10.95 -10.61
CA CYS A 62 -5.37 -10.27 -9.75
C CYS A 62 -4.99 -10.43 -8.28
N ALA A 63 -5.46 -9.54 -7.42
CA ALA A 63 -5.14 -9.61 -6.01
C ALA A 63 -6.32 -9.28 -5.11
N MET A 64 -6.32 -9.92 -3.94
CA MET A 64 -7.04 -9.47 -2.76
C MET A 64 -6.04 -8.74 -1.86
N LEU A 65 -6.22 -7.43 -1.74
CA LEU A 65 -5.41 -6.57 -0.88
C LEU A 65 -6.06 -6.46 0.49
N PHE A 66 -5.30 -6.77 1.54
CA PHE A 66 -5.69 -6.58 2.94
C PHE A 66 -5.12 -5.26 3.45
N PHE A 67 -5.97 -4.34 3.94
CA PHE A 67 -5.54 -2.98 4.33
C PHE A 67 -4.51 -2.98 5.46
N LYS A 68 -4.69 -3.84 6.47
CA LYS A 68 -3.76 -4.09 7.58
C LYS A 68 -3.10 -5.47 7.49
N GLY A 69 -2.83 -5.92 6.25
CA GLY A 69 -2.24 -7.23 5.99
C GLY A 69 -0.93 -7.52 6.74
N ALA A 70 -0.16 -6.49 7.12
CA ALA A 70 1.06 -6.62 7.92
C ALA A 70 0.83 -7.11 9.36
N LEU A 71 -0.42 -7.08 9.85
CA LEU A 71 -0.79 -7.55 11.19
C LEU A 71 -1.35 -8.98 11.17
N LEU A 72 -1.51 -9.57 9.99
CA LEU A 72 -2.04 -10.92 9.84
C LEU A 72 -0.93 -11.94 10.03
N THR A 73 -1.27 -13.06 10.65
CA THR A 73 -0.33 -14.16 10.91
C THR A 73 0.21 -14.81 9.64
N ASP A 74 -0.63 -14.97 8.61
CA ASP A 74 -0.31 -15.56 7.30
C ASP A 74 0.54 -16.86 7.39
N PRO A 75 0.05 -17.92 8.06
CA PRO A 75 0.82 -19.15 8.26
C PRO A 75 1.18 -19.87 6.96
N GLU A 76 0.45 -19.61 5.87
CA GLU A 76 0.70 -20.19 4.55
C GLU A 76 1.62 -19.33 3.66
N GLY A 77 2.05 -18.15 4.14
CA GLY A 77 2.98 -17.27 3.44
C GLY A 77 2.45 -16.74 2.10
N MET A 78 1.13 -16.51 1.98
CA MET A 78 0.51 -16.06 0.74
C MET A 78 0.48 -14.53 0.57
N LEU A 79 0.74 -13.77 1.63
CA LEU A 79 0.64 -12.33 1.66
C LEU A 79 1.98 -11.66 1.33
N VAL A 80 2.01 -10.93 0.22
CA VAL A 80 3.22 -10.22 -0.23
C VAL A 80 3.10 -8.71 -0.07
N MET A 81 4.23 -8.07 0.17
CA MET A 81 4.34 -6.60 0.15
C MET A 81 4.33 -6.12 -1.31
N GLN A 82 3.49 -5.12 -1.63
CA GLN A 82 3.36 -4.64 -3.01
C GLN A 82 4.63 -3.96 -3.53
N THR A 83 5.22 -3.07 -2.72
CA THR A 83 6.50 -2.38 -2.96
C THR A 83 7.19 -2.14 -1.62
N GLY A 84 8.51 -1.95 -1.61
CA GLY A 84 9.32 -1.84 -0.37
C GLY A 84 8.96 -0.70 0.60
N ASN A 85 8.09 0.23 0.20
CA ASN A 85 7.65 1.34 1.05
C ASN A 85 6.24 1.14 1.62
N VAL A 86 5.50 0.13 1.14
CA VAL A 86 4.16 -0.18 1.68
C VAL A 86 4.33 -0.85 3.03
N GLN A 87 3.89 -0.16 4.09
CA GLN A 87 4.07 -0.65 5.45
C GLN A 87 2.87 -1.50 5.92
N SER A 88 1.65 -1.05 5.64
CA SER A 88 0.41 -1.65 6.19
C SER A 88 -0.15 -2.78 5.33
N ALA A 89 -0.38 -2.51 4.05
CA ALA A 89 -1.12 -3.43 3.20
C ALA A 89 -0.28 -4.64 2.77
N ARG A 90 -0.95 -5.77 2.55
CA ARG A 90 -0.40 -6.93 1.85
C ARG A 90 -1.37 -7.43 0.80
N GLN A 91 -0.86 -8.14 -0.20
CA GLN A 91 -1.65 -8.70 -1.29
C GLN A 91 -1.52 -10.22 -1.30
N ALA A 92 -2.65 -10.92 -1.39
CA ALA A 92 -2.67 -12.28 -1.93
C ALA A 92 -2.84 -12.16 -3.45
N ARG A 93 -1.87 -12.66 -4.23
CA ARG A 93 -1.84 -12.52 -5.70
C ARG A 93 -2.14 -13.85 -6.38
N PHE A 94 -2.91 -13.81 -7.45
CA PHE A 94 -3.37 -14.98 -8.18
C PHE A 94 -3.29 -14.77 -9.68
N THR A 95 -2.93 -15.82 -10.41
CA THR A 95 -2.89 -15.84 -11.87
C THR A 95 -3.89 -16.82 -12.47
N GLY A 96 -4.84 -17.33 -11.66
CA GLY A 96 -5.86 -18.27 -12.13
C GLY A 96 -6.85 -18.70 -11.04
N ALA A 97 -8.08 -19.00 -11.44
CA ALA A 97 -9.17 -19.47 -10.57
C ALA A 97 -8.80 -20.70 -9.70
N ALA A 98 -8.06 -21.66 -10.27
CA ALA A 98 -7.63 -22.86 -9.55
C ALA A 98 -6.72 -22.54 -8.35
N GLN A 99 -5.88 -21.51 -8.43
CA GLN A 99 -5.04 -21.08 -7.29
C GLN A 99 -5.91 -20.51 -6.17
N ILE A 100 -6.92 -19.71 -6.52
CA ILE A 100 -7.87 -19.13 -5.54
C ILE A 100 -8.65 -20.25 -4.85
N ALA A 101 -9.15 -21.23 -5.61
CA ALA A 101 -9.89 -22.36 -5.06
C ALA A 101 -9.04 -23.14 -4.03
N ARG A 102 -7.76 -23.41 -4.34
CA ARG A 102 -6.82 -24.08 -3.42
C ARG A 102 -6.53 -23.26 -2.16
N ARG A 103 -6.52 -21.92 -2.25
CA ARG A 103 -6.25 -21.00 -1.13
C ARG A 103 -7.51 -20.49 -0.43
N ARG A 104 -8.69 -21.01 -0.77
CA ARG A 104 -9.98 -20.53 -0.23
C ARG A 104 -10.02 -20.51 1.29
N ALA A 105 -9.55 -21.58 1.94
CA ALA A 105 -9.52 -21.68 3.40
C ALA A 105 -8.60 -20.61 4.01
N ALA A 106 -7.38 -20.47 3.47
CA ALA A 106 -6.41 -19.46 3.88
C ALA A 106 -6.94 -18.03 3.74
N LEU A 107 -7.57 -17.72 2.60
CA LEU A 107 -8.21 -16.43 2.34
C LEU A 107 -9.32 -16.13 3.35
N THR A 108 -10.17 -17.12 3.63
CA THR A 108 -11.27 -16.98 4.60
C THR A 108 -10.72 -16.72 6.00
N ALA A 109 -9.69 -17.45 6.42
CA ALA A 109 -9.03 -17.25 7.71
C ALA A 109 -8.39 -15.85 7.82
N CYS A 110 -7.69 -15.40 6.77
CA CYS A 110 -7.11 -14.06 6.73
C CYS A 110 -8.16 -12.94 6.76
N ILE A 111 -9.32 -13.13 6.13
CA ILE A 111 -10.42 -12.17 6.21
C ILE A 111 -10.96 -12.09 7.64
N ALA A 112 -11.18 -13.25 8.29
CA ALA A 112 -11.64 -13.29 9.68
C ALA A 112 -10.64 -12.60 10.63
N GLU A 113 -9.34 -12.86 10.45
CA GLU A 113 -8.29 -12.19 11.22
C GLU A 113 -8.25 -10.68 10.94
N ALA A 114 -8.41 -10.25 9.68
CA ALA A 114 -8.45 -8.84 9.31
C ALA A 114 -9.66 -8.11 9.92
N ILE A 115 -10.81 -8.76 10.02
CA ILE A 115 -11.98 -8.25 10.75
C ILE A 115 -11.62 -8.07 12.22
N GLU A 116 -10.99 -9.06 12.87
CA GLU A 116 -10.59 -8.97 14.27
C GLU A 116 -9.55 -7.87 14.53
N VAL A 117 -8.60 -7.69 13.63
CA VAL A 117 -7.63 -6.59 13.65
C VAL A 117 -8.34 -5.24 13.65
N GLU A 118 -9.36 -5.07 12.81
CA GLU A 118 -10.16 -3.86 12.79
C GLU A 118 -11.03 -3.71 14.03
N ARG A 119 -11.71 -4.77 14.47
CA ARG A 119 -12.55 -4.77 15.68
C ARG A 119 -11.77 -4.39 16.93
N LYS A 120 -10.53 -4.87 17.05
CA LYS A 120 -9.61 -4.53 18.15
C LYS A 120 -8.98 -3.14 18.01
N GLY A 121 -9.20 -2.44 16.89
CA GLY A 121 -8.63 -1.11 16.66
C GLY A 121 -7.11 -1.11 16.48
N LEU A 122 -6.50 -2.24 16.10
CA LEU A 122 -5.05 -2.34 15.98
C LEU A 122 -4.54 -1.46 14.83
N THR A 123 -3.38 -0.85 15.03
CA THR A 123 -2.72 0.02 14.05
C THR A 123 -1.34 -0.52 13.69
N VAL A 124 -0.99 -0.45 12.41
CA VAL A 124 0.36 -0.80 11.96
C VAL A 124 1.32 0.31 12.40
N ALA A 125 2.32 -0.07 13.20
CA ALA A 125 3.44 0.81 13.52
C ALA A 125 4.12 1.26 12.22
N ARG A 126 4.28 2.57 12.06
CA ARG A 126 4.91 3.16 10.88
C ARG A 126 6.33 3.55 11.24
N ARG A 127 7.25 3.29 10.31
CA ARG A 127 8.62 3.81 10.36
C ARG A 127 8.61 5.32 10.57
N GLU A 128 9.42 5.75 11.51
CA GLU A 128 9.72 7.14 11.77
C GLU A 128 10.70 7.67 10.74
N THR A 129 10.86 8.99 10.65
CA THR A 129 11.77 9.59 9.67
C THR A 129 13.22 9.14 9.88
N GLY A 130 13.64 8.92 11.13
CA GLY A 130 14.99 8.44 11.48
C GLY A 130 15.30 7.04 10.96
N ASP A 131 14.29 6.23 10.64
CA ASP A 131 14.48 4.87 10.10
C ASP A 131 14.87 4.87 8.61
N PHE A 132 14.77 6.02 7.94
CA PHE A 132 15.07 6.13 6.52
C PHE A 132 16.53 6.52 6.31
N ALA A 133 17.23 5.75 5.47
CA ALA A 133 18.61 6.03 5.12
C ALA A 133 18.75 7.44 4.53
N VAL A 134 19.74 8.17 5.04
CA VAL A 134 20.19 9.45 4.48
C VAL A 134 21.28 9.12 3.46
N PRO A 135 21.06 9.29 2.15
CA PRO A 135 22.08 8.94 1.15
C PRO A 135 23.35 9.77 1.34
N GLU A 136 24.51 9.16 1.07
CA GLU A 136 25.82 9.79 1.23
C GLU A 136 25.92 11.15 0.52
N GLU A 137 25.33 11.25 -0.68
CA GLU A 137 25.31 12.49 -1.45
C GLU A 137 24.55 13.61 -0.73
N PHE A 138 23.47 13.26 -0.02
CA PHE A 138 22.73 14.23 0.80
C PHE A 138 23.46 14.57 2.10
N GLN A 139 24.09 13.58 2.75
CA GLN A 139 24.93 13.82 3.93
C GLN A 139 26.06 14.83 3.61
N ALA A 140 26.72 14.65 2.46
CA ALA A 140 27.76 15.57 1.99
C ALA A 140 27.22 16.99 1.74
N ALA A 141 26.03 17.12 1.13
CA ALA A 141 25.39 18.42 0.95
C ALA A 141 25.05 19.10 2.28
N LEU A 142 24.52 18.35 3.24
CA LEU A 142 24.20 18.84 4.59
C LEU A 142 25.44 19.28 5.37
N ALA A 143 26.57 18.58 5.20
CA ALA A 143 27.85 18.96 5.81
C ALA A 143 28.44 20.23 5.18
N ARG A 144 28.27 20.41 3.87
CA ARG A 144 28.77 21.58 3.14
C ARG A 144 27.93 22.84 3.34
N LEU A 145 26.62 22.70 3.60
CA LEU A 145 25.67 23.81 3.67
C LEU A 145 24.88 23.78 4.99
N PRO A 146 25.35 24.44 6.06
CA PRO A 146 24.65 24.47 7.35
C PRO A 146 23.21 25.02 7.28
N ALA A 147 22.95 25.97 6.36
CA ALA A 147 21.62 26.49 6.09
C ALA A 147 20.67 25.41 5.54
N LEU A 148 21.16 24.53 4.65
CA LEU A 148 20.39 23.40 4.12
C LEU A 148 20.01 22.42 5.22
N ARG A 149 20.93 22.14 6.14
CA ARG A 149 20.65 21.28 7.30
C ARG A 149 19.56 21.86 8.18
N SER A 150 19.70 23.13 8.56
CA SER A 150 18.70 23.80 9.39
C SER A 150 17.32 23.82 8.73
N ALA A 151 17.28 24.10 7.42
CA ALA A 151 16.02 24.11 6.66
C ALA A 151 15.41 22.71 6.54
N PHE A 152 16.21 21.68 6.26
CA PHE A 152 15.73 20.29 6.19
C PHE A 152 15.20 19.80 7.54
N ASP A 153 15.94 20.04 8.62
CA ASP A 153 15.55 19.62 9.97
C ASP A 153 14.27 20.34 10.44
N ALA A 154 13.99 21.54 9.93
CA ALA A 154 12.75 22.28 10.18
C ALA A 154 11.54 21.80 9.35
N LEU A 155 11.74 20.99 8.30
CA LEU A 155 10.63 20.41 7.54
C LEU A 155 9.83 19.43 8.41
N THR A 156 8.54 19.27 8.11
CA THR A 156 7.73 18.25 8.79
C THR A 156 8.29 16.84 8.53
N PRO A 157 8.14 15.88 9.46
CA PRO A 157 8.65 14.51 9.29
C PRO A 157 8.20 13.85 7.97
N GLY A 158 6.97 14.16 7.52
CA GLY A 158 6.44 13.69 6.24
C GLY A 158 7.20 14.23 5.01
N ARG A 159 7.58 15.52 5.03
CA ARG A 159 8.37 16.17 3.97
C ARG A 159 9.79 15.65 3.95
N GLN A 160 10.44 15.56 5.12
CA GLN A 160 11.78 14.98 5.24
C GLN A 160 11.82 13.57 4.65
N ARG A 161 10.90 12.70 5.09
CA ARG A 161 10.80 11.32 4.59
C ARG A 161 10.59 11.27 3.08
N ALA A 162 9.78 12.17 2.51
CA ALA A 162 9.54 12.21 1.07
C ALA A 162 10.84 12.49 0.29
N TYR A 163 11.66 13.43 0.75
CA TYR A 163 12.97 13.70 0.16
C TYR A 163 13.93 12.52 0.31
N LEU A 164 14.06 11.94 1.52
CA LEU A 164 14.93 10.78 1.76
C LEU A 164 14.57 9.60 0.85
N LEU A 165 13.27 9.31 0.69
CA LEU A 165 12.77 8.28 -0.23
C LEU A 165 13.06 8.62 -1.69
N HIS A 166 12.92 9.89 -2.08
CA HIS A 166 13.22 10.33 -3.45
C HIS A 166 14.71 10.18 -3.78
N PHE A 167 15.59 10.56 -2.86
CA PHE A 167 17.03 10.42 -3.03
C PHE A 167 17.43 8.94 -3.05
N ALA A 168 17.05 8.17 -2.01
CA ALA A 168 17.40 6.76 -1.89
C ALA A 168 16.79 5.87 -3.00
N GLY A 169 15.72 6.32 -3.66
CA GLY A 169 15.10 5.58 -4.76
C GLY A 169 15.95 5.49 -6.03
N ALA A 170 17.05 6.26 -6.15
CA ALA A 170 17.98 6.16 -7.28
C ALA A 170 19.15 5.21 -6.97
N LYS A 171 19.35 4.21 -7.85
CA LYS A 171 20.42 3.21 -7.71
C LYS A 171 21.82 3.79 -7.99
N GLN A 172 21.93 4.67 -8.99
CA GLN A 172 23.19 5.29 -9.40
C GLN A 172 23.50 6.51 -8.54
N SER A 173 24.75 6.61 -8.07
CA SER A 173 25.21 7.73 -7.24
C SER A 173 25.05 9.09 -7.94
N ALA A 174 25.44 9.19 -9.21
CA ALA A 174 25.27 10.42 -9.99
C ALA A 174 23.81 10.92 -10.01
N THR A 175 22.84 10.00 -10.15
CA THR A 175 21.41 10.34 -10.12
C THR A 175 20.96 10.78 -8.72
N ARG A 176 21.51 10.20 -7.65
CA ARG A 176 21.24 10.68 -6.28
C ARG A 176 21.77 12.09 -6.06
N ALA A 177 23.00 12.36 -6.47
CA ALA A 177 23.61 13.68 -6.39
C ALA A 177 22.77 14.72 -7.15
N ALA A 178 22.39 14.44 -8.40
CA ALA A 178 21.56 15.34 -9.19
C ALA A 178 20.18 15.59 -8.54
N ARG A 179 19.53 14.55 -7.98
CA ARG A 179 18.27 14.73 -7.23
C ARG A 179 18.45 15.62 -6.01
N VAL A 180 19.53 15.43 -5.25
CA VAL A 180 19.85 16.25 -4.09
C VAL A 180 20.02 17.70 -4.52
N GLU A 181 20.89 17.98 -5.50
CA GLU A 181 21.17 19.34 -5.98
C GLU A 181 19.91 20.07 -6.43
N ASN A 182 19.07 19.41 -7.23
CA ASN A 182 17.81 19.98 -7.70
C ASN A 182 16.80 20.25 -6.57
N CYS A 183 16.92 19.55 -5.44
CA CYS A 183 16.03 19.72 -4.30
C CYS A 183 16.58 20.69 -3.24
N ILE A 184 17.80 21.20 -3.37
CA ILE A 184 18.36 22.17 -2.42
C ILE A 184 17.51 23.45 -2.35
N PRO A 185 17.19 24.14 -3.48
CA PRO A 185 16.39 25.36 -3.42
C PRO A 185 15.02 25.18 -2.72
N PRO A 186 14.16 24.20 -3.08
CA PRO A 186 12.87 24.05 -2.40
C PRO A 186 13.00 23.65 -0.92
N ILE A 187 14.05 22.90 -0.53
CA ILE A 187 14.29 22.61 0.88
C ILE A 187 14.63 23.89 1.65
N LEU A 188 15.45 24.77 1.08
CA LEU A 188 15.77 26.07 1.68
C LEU A 188 14.54 26.96 1.82
N ASP A 189 13.59 26.87 0.89
CA ASP A 189 12.30 27.56 0.94
C ASP A 189 11.28 26.90 1.89
N GLY A 190 11.64 25.81 2.57
CA GLY A 190 10.76 25.07 3.49
C GLY A 190 9.68 24.24 2.80
N LEU A 191 9.80 24.02 1.49
CA LEU A 191 8.85 23.29 0.67
C LEU A 191 9.09 21.79 0.72
N GLY A 192 8.03 21.01 0.54
CA GLY A 192 8.10 19.57 0.29
C GLY A 192 8.30 19.25 -1.19
N LEU A 193 8.73 18.03 -1.48
CA LEU A 193 9.03 17.55 -2.85
C LEU A 193 7.91 17.75 -3.88
N LYS A 194 6.65 17.79 -3.43
CA LYS A 194 5.46 17.96 -4.29
C LYS A 194 4.73 19.28 -4.05
N ASP A 195 5.26 20.11 -3.16
CA ASP A 195 4.69 21.41 -2.93
C ASP A 195 5.03 22.27 -4.15
N ARG A 196 4.05 23.06 -4.59
CA ARG A 196 4.20 24.00 -5.70
C ARG A 196 4.47 25.38 -5.15
#